data_AF-A0A965M5I5-F1
#
_entry.id   AF-A0A965M5I5-F1
#
_cell.length_a   1.000
_cell.length_b   1.000
_cell.length_c   1.000
_cell.angle_alpha   90.00
_cell.angle_beta   90.00
_cell.angle_gamma   90.00
#
_symmetry.space_group_name_H-M   'P 1'
#
loop_
_entity.id
_entity.type
_entity.pdbx_description
1 polymer ?
#
loop_
_entity_poly.entity_id
_entity_poly.type
_entity_poly.pdbx_seq_one_letter_code
_entity_poly.pdbx_strand_id
1 'polypeptide(L)'
;MNPWLILCLSIALEVCGTVCLKLSDGMSRPLPILGVILFYLSAFALMSTSLKSLEIGIVYAIWAAAGTALIAIIGIVFFGESIASGKIVGLAFVIAGVVLLKVSNS
;
A
#
# COMPACT_ATOMS: atom_id res chain seq x y z
N MET A 1 2.50 13.69 -17.08
CA MET A 1 2.47 13.61 -15.59
C MET A 1 3.56 12.67 -15.16
N ASN A 2 4.30 12.99 -14.09
CA ASN A 2 5.43 12.17 -13.65
C ASN A 2 4.91 10.80 -13.14
N PRO A 3 5.28 9.66 -13.76
CA PRO A 3 4.72 8.34 -13.44
C PRO A 3 4.99 7.93 -11.98
N TRP A 4 6.07 8.43 -11.39
CA TRP A 4 6.38 8.26 -9.96
C TRP A 4 5.33 8.91 -9.04
N LEU A 5 4.80 10.06 -9.44
CA LEU A 5 3.81 10.82 -8.67
C LEU A 5 2.44 10.14 -8.73
N ILE A 6 2.10 9.56 -9.89
CA ILE A 6 0.91 8.72 -10.09
C ILE A 6 1.00 7.46 -9.22
N LEU A 7 2.17 6.84 -9.15
CA LEU A 7 2.42 5.68 -8.30
C LEU A 7 2.24 6.02 -6.81
N CYS A 8 2.82 7.12 -6.33
CA CYS A 8 2.62 7.57 -4.95
C CYS A 8 1.13 7.83 -4.64
N LEU A 9 0.39 8.44 -5.56
CA LEU A 9 -1.04 8.68 -5.39
C LEU A 9 -1.84 7.37 -5.36
N SER A 10 -1.48 6.40 -6.22
CA SER A 10 -2.07 5.06 -6.23
C SER A 10 -1.90 4.36 -4.88
N ILE A 11 -0.69 4.39 -4.32
CA ILE A 11 -0.39 3.79 -3.01
C ILE A 11 -1.21 4.49 -1.91
N ALA A 12 -1.29 5.82 -1.91
CA ALA A 12 -2.07 6.54 -0.92
C ALA A 12 -3.57 6.15 -0.97
N LEU A 13 -4.13 5.99 -2.17
CA LEU A 13 -5.51 5.53 -2.35
C LEU A 13 -5.70 4.09 -1.90
N GLU A 14 -4.77 3.20 -2.23
CA GLU A 14 -4.79 1.80 -1.77
C GLU A 14 -4.83 1.75 -0.24
N VAL A 15 -3.92 2.47 0.42
CA VAL A 15 -3.81 2.53 1.87
C VAL A 15 -5.12 3.05 2.50
N CYS A 16 -5.71 4.12 1.95
CA CYS A 16 -7.03 4.58 2.38
C CYS A 16 -8.11 3.50 2.22
N GLY A 17 -8.10 2.77 1.10
CA GLY A 17 -8.98 1.64 0.85
C GLY A 17 -8.81 0.52 1.87
N THR A 18 -7.57 0.13 2.19
CA THR A 18 -7.28 -0.91 3.19
C THR A 18 -7.71 -0.48 4.59
N VAL A 19 -7.55 0.80 4.93
CA VAL A 19 -8.02 1.35 6.21
C VAL A 19 -9.56 1.32 6.28
N CYS A 20 -10.25 1.74 5.22
CA CYS A 20 -11.70 1.60 5.11
C CYS A 20 -12.15 0.14 5.22
N LEU A 21 -11.38 -0.81 4.67
CA LEU A 21 -11.67 -2.24 4.77
C LEU A 21 -11.59 -2.73 6.22
N LYS A 22 -10.57 -2.31 6.96
CA LYS A 22 -10.46 -2.60 8.40
C LYS A 22 -11.60 -1.96 9.21
N LEU A 23 -11.99 -0.73 8.88
CA LEU A 23 -13.14 -0.01 9.45
C LEU A 23 -14.50 -0.62 9.09
N SER A 24 -14.57 -1.46 8.05
CA SER A 24 -15.82 -2.08 7.62
C SER A 24 -16.28 -3.24 8.51
N ASP A 25 -15.48 -3.63 9.52
CA ASP A 25 -15.75 -4.74 10.43
C ASP A 25 -16.13 -6.03 9.67
N GLY A 26 -15.28 -6.43 8.72
CA GLY A 26 -15.50 -7.62 7.89
C GLY A 26 -16.62 -7.48 6.87
N MET A 27 -16.80 -6.29 6.26
CA MET A 27 -17.89 -5.97 5.31
C MET A 27 -19.30 -5.93 5.92
N SER A 28 -19.43 -5.61 7.20
CA SER A 28 -20.74 -5.47 7.86
C SER A 28 -21.41 -4.12 7.58
N ARG A 29 -20.65 -3.07 7.18
CA ARG A 29 -21.16 -1.71 6.96
C ARG A 29 -21.12 -1.31 5.47
N PRO A 30 -22.25 -0.93 4.85
CA PRO A 30 -22.31 -0.66 3.40
C PRO A 30 -21.56 0.62 2.96
N LEU A 31 -21.51 1.64 3.81
CA LEU A 31 -20.80 2.90 3.55
C LEU A 31 -19.28 2.71 3.35
N PRO A 32 -18.54 2.07 4.28
CA PRO A 32 -17.10 1.83 4.08
C PRO A 32 -16.82 0.85 2.94
N ILE A 33 -17.70 -0.09 2.62
CA ILE A 33 -17.52 -1.02 1.47
C ILE A 33 -17.50 -0.26 0.14
N LEU A 34 -18.41 0.71 -0.05
CA LEU A 34 -18.38 1.58 -1.23
C LEU A 34 -17.06 2.34 -1.32
N GLY A 35 -16.57 2.85 -0.19
CA GLY A 35 -15.25 3.50 -0.10
C GLY A 35 -14.11 2.58 -0.51
N VAL A 36 -14.08 1.34 0.00
CA VAL A 36 -13.09 0.32 -0.37
C VAL A 36 -13.07 0.11 -1.88
N ILE A 37 -14.23 -0.12 -2.50
CA ILE A 37 -14.33 -0.39 -3.94
C ILE A 37 -13.83 0.81 -4.75
N LEU A 38 -14.28 2.02 -4.42
CA LEU A 38 -13.86 3.26 -5.08
C LEU A 38 -12.35 3.50 -4.95
N PHE A 39 -11.80 3.36 -3.74
CA PHE A 39 -10.39 3.60 -3.49
C PHE A 39 -9.50 2.55 -4.17
N TYR A 40 -9.85 1.26 -4.11
CA TYR A 40 -9.09 0.21 -4.79
C TYR A 40 -9.15 0.34 -6.31
N LEU A 41 -10.33 0.63 -6.88
CA LEU A 41 -10.47 0.85 -8.34
C LEU A 41 -9.61 2.03 -8.79
N SER A 42 -9.66 3.13 -8.04
CA SER A 42 -8.87 4.33 -8.34
C SER A 42 -7.37 4.04 -8.23
N ALA A 43 -6.95 3.34 -7.18
CA ALA A 43 -5.57 2.94 -6.97
C ALA A 43 -5.05 2.06 -8.13
N PHE A 44 -5.81 1.04 -8.53
CA PHE A 44 -5.45 0.16 -9.64
C PHE A 44 -5.42 0.89 -10.99
N ALA A 45 -6.35 1.80 -11.24
CA ALA A 45 -6.37 2.59 -12.47
C ALA A 45 -5.13 3.49 -12.59
N LEU A 46 -4.72 4.11 -11.49
CA LEU A 46 -3.50 4.93 -11.43
C LEU A 46 -2.25 4.06 -11.56
N MET A 47 -2.19 2.92 -10.87
CA MET A 47 -1.08 1.96 -10.99
C MET A 47 -0.91 1.48 -12.44
N SER A 48 -2.01 1.11 -13.09
CA SER A 48 -2.05 0.70 -14.50
C SER A 48 -1.53 1.80 -15.43
N THR A 49 -1.74 3.07 -15.08
CA THR A 49 -1.19 4.20 -15.83
C THR A 49 0.32 4.32 -15.63
N SER A 50 0.84 4.10 -14.42
CA SER A 50 2.28 4.08 -14.12
C SER A 50 3.02 2.97 -14.86
N LEU A 51 2.36 1.81 -15.03
CA LEU A 51 2.89 0.65 -15.77
C LEU A 51 3.10 0.92 -17.26
N LYS A 52 2.49 1.96 -17.84
CA LYS A 52 2.73 2.35 -19.24
C LYS A 52 4.10 3.00 -19.45
N SER A 53 4.73 3.50 -18.39
CA SER A 53 5.99 4.24 -18.46
C SER A 53 7.12 3.62 -17.65
N LEU A 54 6.81 2.74 -16.70
CA LEU A 54 7.77 2.06 -15.83
C LEU A 54 7.63 0.54 -15.97
N GLU A 55 8.72 -0.18 -15.73
CA GLU A 55 8.70 -1.63 -15.74
C GLU A 55 7.78 -2.19 -14.64
N ILE A 56 7.03 -3.23 -14.99
CA ILE A 56 6.10 -3.91 -14.07
C ILE A 56 6.79 -4.33 -12.77
N GLY A 57 8.02 -4.86 -12.87
CA GLY A 57 8.78 -5.31 -11.69
C GLY A 57 9.02 -4.20 -10.67
N ILE A 58 9.45 -3.01 -11.13
CA ILE A 58 9.73 -1.85 -10.28
C ILE A 58 8.45 -1.32 -9.65
N VAL A 59 7.41 -1.17 -10.47
CA VAL A 59 6.12 -0.63 -10.01
C VAL A 59 5.51 -1.53 -8.95
N TYR A 60 5.44 -2.85 -9.19
CA TYR A 60 4.89 -3.79 -8.21
C TYR A 60 5.73 -3.87 -6.94
N ALA A 61 7.07 -3.86 -7.07
CA ALA A 61 7.97 -3.88 -5.92
C ALA A 61 7.72 -2.68 -5.00
N ILE A 62 7.67 -1.46 -5.57
CA ILE A 62 7.48 -0.23 -4.80
C ILE A 62 6.06 -0.13 -4.26
N TRP A 63 5.07 -0.52 -5.06
CA TRP A 63 3.67 -0.52 -4.65
C TRP A 63 3.45 -1.44 -3.43
N ALA A 64 3.88 -2.70 -3.52
CA ALA A 64 3.76 -3.66 -2.42
C ALA A 64 4.58 -3.24 -1.19
N ALA A 65 5.80 -2.78 -1.39
CA ALA A 65 6.70 -2.26 -0.36
C ALA A 65 6.06 -1.11 0.45
N ALA A 66 5.69 -0.04 -0.25
CA ALA A 66 5.20 1.18 0.36
C ALA A 66 3.81 0.96 0.95
N GLY A 67 2.91 0.27 0.24
CA GLY A 67 1.59 -0.10 0.74
C GLY A 67 1.69 -0.86 2.06
N THR A 68 2.51 -1.92 2.10
CA THR A 68 2.71 -2.72 3.32
C THR A 68 3.28 -1.88 4.47
N ALA A 69 4.28 -1.05 4.21
CA ALA A 69 4.88 -0.19 5.24
C ALA A 69 3.88 0.83 5.81
N LEU A 70 3.13 1.52 4.95
CA LEU A 70 2.10 2.49 5.33
C LEU A 70 0.97 1.82 6.11
N ILE A 71 0.44 0.68 5.63
CA ILE A 71 -0.61 -0.07 6.31
C ILE A 71 -0.14 -0.54 7.70
N ALA A 72 1.11 -1.01 7.81
CA ALA A 72 1.67 -1.41 9.10
C ALA A 72 1.78 -0.23 10.08
N ILE A 73 2.28 0.92 9.61
CA ILE A 73 2.36 2.15 10.43
C ILE A 73 0.95 2.57 10.88
N ILE A 74 -0.03 2.56 9.97
CA ILE A 74 -1.42 2.94 10.30
C ILE A 74 -2.04 1.91 11.26
N GLY A 75 -1.78 0.61 11.09
CA GLY A 75 -2.23 -0.42 12.03
C GLY A 75 -1.75 -0.19 13.45
N ILE A 76 -0.50 0.27 13.61
CA ILE A 76 0.08 0.60 14.92
C ILE A 76 -0.52 1.90 15.47
N VAL A 77 -0.56 2.96 14.66
CA VAL A 77 -0.93 4.32 15.12
C VAL A 77 -2.44 4.50 15.29
N PHE A 78 -3.26 4.04 14.33
CA PHE A 78 -4.71 4.24 14.32
C PHE A 78 -5.48 3.10 14.98
N PHE A 79 -5.05 1.86 14.79
CA PHE A 79 -5.77 0.69 15.33
C PHE A 79 -5.21 0.20 16.65
N GLY A 80 -4.11 0.80 17.14
CA GLY A 80 -3.46 0.39 18.38
C GLY A 80 -3.03 -1.07 18.37
N GLU A 81 -2.77 -1.65 17.19
CA GLU A 81 -2.34 -3.04 17.11
C GLU A 81 -1.04 -3.20 17.91
N SER A 82 -1.05 -4.13 18.87
CA SER A 82 0.09 -4.36 19.73
C SER A 82 1.34 -4.61 18.89
N ILE A 83 2.38 -3.83 19.18
CA ILE A 83 3.69 -3.95 18.55
C ILE A 83 4.36 -5.18 19.14
N ALA A 84 3.90 -6.36 18.74
CA ALA A 84 4.61 -7.59 19.04
C ALA A 84 6.02 -7.48 18.43
N SER A 85 7.04 -7.88 19.17
CA SER A 85 8.44 -7.88 18.71
C SER A 85 8.60 -8.55 17.34
N GLY A 86 7.81 -9.57 17.03
CA GLY A 86 7.75 -10.21 15.70
C GLY A 86 7.24 -9.31 14.57
N LYS A 87 6.30 -8.38 14.82
CA LYS A 87 5.81 -7.42 13.82
C LYS A 87 6.88 -6.41 13.43
N ILE A 88 7.71 -5.98 14.38
CA ILE A 88 8.84 -5.07 14.10
C ILE A 88 9.86 -5.76 13.20
N VAL A 89 10.21 -7.01 13.51
CA VAL A 89 11.16 -7.80 12.69
C VAL A 89 10.60 -8.02 11.28
N GLY A 90 9.30 -8.36 11.17
CA GLY A 90 8.63 -8.48 9.87
C GLY A 90 8.66 -7.19 9.06
N LEU A 91 8.36 -6.05 9.69
CA LEU A 91 8.40 -4.75 9.03
C LEU A 91 9.82 -4.37 8.59
N ALA A 92 10.83 -4.66 9.41
CA ALA A 92 12.23 -4.47 9.07
C ALA A 92 12.65 -5.33 7.86
N PHE A 93 12.18 -6.57 7.78
CA PHE A 93 12.40 -7.46 6.64
C PHE A 93 11.73 -6.94 5.36
N VAL A 94 10.49 -6.44 5.46
CA VAL A 94 9.80 -5.81 4.32
C VAL A 94 10.63 -4.65 3.80
N ILE A 95 11.00 -3.70 4.67
CA ILE A 95 11.82 -2.52 4.32
C ILE A 95 13.16 -2.94 3.70
N ALA A 96 13.85 -3.92 4.30
CA ALA A 96 15.11 -4.44 3.79
C ALA A 96 14.94 -5.01 2.36
N GLY A 97 13.87 -5.76 2.11
CA GLY A 97 13.55 -6.27 0.77
C GLY A 97 13.34 -5.16 -0.26
N VAL A 98 12.65 -4.07 0.11
CA VAL A 98 12.47 -2.89 -0.77
C VAL A 98 13.80 -2.26 -1.14
N VAL A 99 14.67 -2.07 -0.13
CA VAL A 99 15.98 -1.44 -0.32
C VAL A 99 16.85 -2.30 -1.23
N LEU A 100 16.84 -3.62 -1.03
CA LEU A 100 17.57 -4.58 -1.87
C LEU A 100 17.11 -4.53 -3.32
N LEU A 101 15.80 -4.45 -3.58
CA LEU A 101 15.26 -4.31 -4.93
C LEU A 101 15.63 -2.98 -5.58
N LYS A 102 15.63 -1.88 -4.81
CA LYS A 102 16.07 -0.58 -5.31
C LYS A 102 17.56 -0.61 -5.70
N VAL A 103 18.39 -1.22 -4.86
CA VAL A 103 19.85 -1.32 -5.08
C VAL A 103 20.17 -2.27 -6.22
N SER A 104 19.47 -3.40 -6.36
CA SER A 104 19.70 -4.36 -7.44
C SER A 104 19.30 -3.83 -8.83
N ASN A 105 18.53 -2.75 -8.89
CA ASN A 105 18.08 -2.13 -10.13
C ASN A 105 18.74 -0.75 -10.39
N SER A 106 19.84 -0.46 -9.70
CA SER A 106 20.80 0.63 -10.00
C SER A 106 22.09 0.03 -10.54
#